data_AF-A0A504JPY7-F1
#
_entry.id   AF-A0A504JPY7-F1
#
_cell.length_a   1.000
_cell.length_b   1.000
_cell.length_c   1.000
_cell.angle_alpha   90.00
_cell.angle_beta   90.00
_cell.angle_gamma   90.00
#
_symmetry.space_group_name_H-M   'P 1'
#
loop_
_entity.id
_entity.type
_entity.pdbx_description
1 polymer ?
#
loop_
_entity_poly.entity_id
_entity_poly.type
_entity_poly.pdbx_seq_one_letter_code
_entity_poly.pdbx_strand_id
1 'polypeptide(L)'
;MSTIRKTITFTEKQDKWIKSQIKSGEFTNDSEYLRDLVRRDQAKKAKFSALKAAITEGMDSGISDKSVPDIMKEVEERMRADGRL
;
A
#
# COMPACT_ATOMS: atom_id res chain seq x y z
N MET A 1 -12.89 14.55 -12.78
CA MET A 1 -13.38 14.33 -11.40
C MET A 1 -13.71 15.67 -10.78
N SER A 2 -14.82 15.79 -10.04
CA SER A 2 -15.14 17.00 -9.30
C SER A 2 -14.23 17.13 -8.07
N THR A 3 -13.78 18.34 -7.77
CA THR A 3 -13.00 18.64 -6.57
C THR A 3 -13.91 19.22 -5.49
N ILE A 4 -13.83 18.70 -4.26
CA ILE A 4 -14.54 19.24 -3.10
C ILE A 4 -13.58 20.13 -2.30
N ARG A 5 -13.95 21.41 -2.10
CA ARG A 5 -13.17 22.33 -1.27
C ARG A 5 -13.30 21.97 0.21
N LYS A 6 -12.18 21.99 0.93
CA LYS A 6 -12.12 21.83 2.38
C LYS A 6 -11.31 22.97 2.99
N THR A 7 -11.72 23.42 4.18
CA THR A 7 -10.95 24.37 5.00
C THR A 7 -10.23 23.57 6.08
N ILE A 8 -8.91 23.73 6.18
CA ILE A 8 -8.05 22.97 7.09
C ILE A 8 -7.11 23.97 7.76
N THR A 9 -6.95 23.85 9.07
CA THR A 9 -6.05 24.70 9.85
C THR A 9 -4.75 23.95 10.12
N PHE A 10 -3.63 24.63 9.92
CA PHE A 10 -2.29 24.12 10.21
C PHE A 10 -1.61 24.98 11.26
N THR A 11 -0.68 24.37 12.01
CA THR A 11 0.28 25.13 12.81
C THR A 11 1.24 25.91 11.92
N GLU A 12 1.84 26.98 12.43
CA GLU A 12 2.86 27.73 11.67
C GLU A 12 4.02 26.87 11.20
N LYS A 13 4.44 25.88 12.01
CA LYS A 13 5.51 24.95 11.65
C LYS A 13 5.13 24.11 10.42
N GLN A 14 3.89 23.66 10.34
CA GLN A 14 3.38 22.88 9.20
C GLN A 14 3.22 23.76 7.96
N ASP A 15 2.73 24.99 8.10
CA ASP A 15 2.65 25.95 6.98
C ASP A 15 4.04 26.22 6.37
N LYS A 16 5.05 26.49 7.21
CA LYS A 16 6.44 26.66 6.76
C LYS A 16 6.97 25.42 6.02
N TRP A 17 6.61 24.23 6.48
CA TRP A 17 6.94 22.98 5.80
C TRP A 17 6.25 22.87 4.44
N ILE A 18 4.93 23.10 4.37
CA ILE A 18 4.16 23.03 3.11
C ILE A 18 4.75 24.01 2.08
N LYS A 19 5.04 25.24 2.50
CA LYS A 19 5.66 26.26 1.64
C LYS A 19 7.06 25.87 1.16
N SER A 20 7.85 25.12 1.95
CA SER A 20 9.15 24.64 1.51
C SER A 20 9.04 23.61 0.40
N GLN A 21 8.03 22.73 0.45
CA GLN A 21 7.75 21.74 -0.60
C GLN A 21 7.26 22.40 -1.90
N ILE A 22 6.51 23.49 -1.79
CA ILE A 22 6.10 24.28 -2.98
C ILE A 22 7.32 25.00 -3.57
N LYS A 23 8.16 25.59 -2.71
CA LYS A 23 9.38 26.31 -3.14
C LYS A 23 10.40 25.39 -3.83
N SER A 24 10.43 24.10 -3.53
CA SER A 24 11.29 23.15 -4.24
C SER A 24 10.86 22.88 -5.68
N GLY A 25 9.69 23.39 -6.11
CA GLY A 25 9.19 23.28 -7.47
C GLY A 25 8.37 22.02 -7.76
N GLU A 26 8.23 21.13 -6.78
CA GLU A 26 7.49 19.86 -6.91
C GLU A 26 5.96 20.08 -6.91
N PHE A 27 5.49 21.19 -6.36
CA PHE A 27 4.07 21.50 -6.22
C PHE A 27 3.81 22.97 -6.51
N THR A 28 2.67 23.28 -7.12
CA THR A 28 2.28 24.65 -7.47
C THR A 28 1.51 25.35 -6.35
N ASN A 29 0.89 24.58 -5.44
CA ASN A 29 0.08 25.10 -4.33
C ASN A 29 -0.13 24.06 -3.21
N ASP A 30 -0.63 24.54 -2.07
CA ASP A 30 -0.91 23.73 -0.88
C ASP A 30 -1.86 22.57 -1.15
N SER A 31 -2.90 22.80 -1.96
CA SER A 31 -3.91 21.77 -2.25
C SER A 31 -3.34 20.63 -3.07
N GLU A 32 -2.35 20.90 -3.91
CA GLU A 32 -1.65 19.89 -4.69
C GLU A 32 -0.76 19.02 -3.82
N TYR A 33 0.05 19.64 -2.97
CA TYR A 33 0.87 18.94 -2.00
C TYR A 33 0.01 18.08 -1.05
N LEU A 34 -1.10 18.62 -0.57
CA LEU A 34 -1.99 17.89 0.33
C LEU A 34 -2.68 16.71 -0.36
N ARG A 35 -3.10 16.86 -1.63
CA ARG A 35 -3.63 15.74 -2.43
C ARG A 35 -2.58 14.65 -2.60
N ASP A 36 -1.32 15.01 -2.83
CA ASP A 36 -0.24 14.03 -2.93
C ASP A 36 0.01 13.30 -1.61
N LEU A 37 0.04 14.02 -0.48
CA LEU A 37 0.15 13.41 0.85
C LEU A 37 -0.97 12.40 1.11
N VAL A 38 -2.22 12.72 0.74
CA VAL A 38 -3.36 11.80 0.87
C VAL A 38 -3.15 10.55 0.00
N ARG A 39 -2.68 10.70 -1.25
CA ARG A 39 -2.40 9.53 -2.11
C ARG A 39 -1.31 8.65 -1.52
N ARG A 40 -0.23 9.23 -0.99
CA ARG A 40 0.85 8.48 -0.33
C ARG A 40 0.35 7.74 0.91
N ASP A 41 -0.50 8.37 1.72
CA ASP A 41 -1.12 7.74 2.89
C ASP A 41 -2.04 6.58 2.48
N GLN A 42 -2.90 6.78 1.47
CA GLN A 42 -3.75 5.73 0.91
C GLN A 42 -2.94 4.55 0.38
N ALA A 43 -1.86 4.80 -0.37
CA ALA A 43 -1.00 3.75 -0.90
C ALA A 43 -0.30 2.96 0.21
N LYS A 44 0.18 3.63 1.26
CA LYS A 44 0.78 2.97 2.43
C LYS A 44 -0.25 2.10 3.16
N LYS A 45 -1.45 2.63 3.40
CA LYS A 45 -2.54 1.90 4.06
C LYS A 45 -3.02 0.72 3.23
N ALA A 46 -3.12 0.86 1.90
CA ALA A 46 -3.50 -0.24 1.02
C ALA A 46 -2.53 -1.42 1.13
N LYS A 47 -1.21 -1.16 1.14
CA LYS A 47 -0.20 -2.21 1.34
C LYS A 47 -0.33 -2.89 2.70
N PHE A 48 -0.54 -2.11 3.77
CA PHE A 48 -0.74 -2.65 5.11
C PHE A 48 -2.02 -3.51 5.20
N SER A 49 -3.13 -3.03 4.65
CA SER A 49 -4.40 -3.75 4.62
C SER A 49 -4.29 -5.04 3.81
N ALA A 50 -3.62 -5.03 2.66
CA ALA A 50 -3.40 -6.23 1.85
C ALA A 50 -2.55 -7.27 2.60
N LEU A 51 -1.47 -6.84 3.25
CA LEU A 51 -0.64 -7.72 4.07
C LEU A 51 -1.44 -8.30 5.24
N LYS A 52 -2.19 -7.47 5.95
CA LYS A 52 -3.02 -7.92 7.07
C LYS A 52 -4.05 -8.95 6.61
N ALA A 53 -4.71 -8.71 5.48
CA ALA A 53 -5.68 -9.65 4.91
C ALA A 53 -5.03 -11.00 4.57
N ALA A 54 -3.86 -11.01 3.93
CA ALA A 54 -3.15 -12.25 3.58
C ALA A 54 -2.70 -13.05 4.82
N ILE A 55 -2.29 -12.35 5.89
CA ILE A 55 -1.96 -13.00 7.17
C ILE A 55 -3.22 -13.59 7.80
N THR A 56 -4.31 -12.84 7.84
CA THR A 56 -5.59 -13.35 8.38
C THR A 56 -6.09 -14.55 7.59
N GLU A 57 -6.04 -14.51 6.27
CA GLU A 57 -6.38 -15.65 5.41
C GLU A 57 -5.51 -16.88 5.73
N GLY A 58 -4.19 -16.70 5.89
CA GLY A 58 -3.29 -17.77 6.29
C GLY A 58 -3.62 -18.36 7.66
N MET A 59 -3.94 -17.52 8.65
CA MET A 59 -4.34 -17.97 9.98
C MET A 59 -5.68 -18.71 9.95
N ASP A 60 -6.66 -18.21 9.21
CA ASP A 60 -8.00 -18.79 9.08
C ASP A 60 -7.98 -20.09 8.26
N SER A 61 -6.97 -20.28 7.40
CA SER A 61 -6.77 -21.52 6.62
C SER A 61 -6.38 -22.74 7.49
N GLY A 62 -6.07 -22.51 8.76
CA GLY A 62 -5.67 -23.54 9.71
C GLY A 62 -4.20 -23.95 9.56
N ILE A 63 -3.77 -24.84 10.45
CA ILE A 63 -2.40 -25.36 10.45
C ILE A 63 -2.32 -26.49 9.42
N SER A 64 -1.35 -26.41 8.52
CA SER A 64 -1.08 -27.48 7.57
C SER A 64 -0.18 -28.54 8.20
N ASP A 65 -0.54 -29.81 8.03
CA ASP A 65 0.29 -30.95 8.41
C ASP A 65 1.34 -31.31 7.34
N LYS A 66 1.39 -30.58 6.22
CA LYS A 66 2.32 -30.85 5.12
C LYS A 66 3.75 -30.48 5.50
N SER A 67 4.67 -31.40 5.25
CA SER A 67 6.09 -31.13 5.40
C SER A 67 6.65 -30.35 4.20
N VAL A 68 7.81 -29.72 4.36
CA VAL A 68 8.47 -28.98 3.26
C VAL A 68 8.69 -29.87 2.02
N PRO A 69 9.14 -31.15 2.14
CA PRO A 69 9.21 -32.07 1.00
C PRO A 69 7.87 -32.31 0.30
N ASP A 70 6.77 -32.45 1.04
CA ASP A 70 5.43 -32.68 0.46
C ASP A 70 4.97 -31.48 -0.36
N ILE A 71 5.23 -30.26 0.15
CA ILE A 71 4.92 -29.00 -0.55
C ILE A 71 5.71 -28.91 -1.86
N MET A 72 7.01 -29.22 -1.84
CA MET A 72 7.85 -29.16 -3.05
C MET A 72 7.37 -30.14 -4.12
N LYS A 73 7.00 -31.37 -3.73
CA LYS A 73 6.47 -32.37 -4.65
C LYS A 73 5.17 -31.91 -5.30
N GLU A 74 4.25 -31.34 -4.51
CA GLU A 74 2.98 -30.82 -5.03
C GLU A 74 3.17 -29.65 -6.00
N VAL A 75 4.16 -28.78 -5.73
CA VAL A 75 4.52 -27.68 -6.65
C VAL A 75 5.09 -28.23 -7.96
N GLU A 76 5.99 -29.22 -7.93
CA GLU A 76 6.54 -29.84 -9.13
C GLU A 76 5.45 -30.50 -9.99
N GLU A 77 4.52 -31.23 -9.36
CA GLU A 77 3.39 -31.86 -10.04
C GLU A 77 2.50 -30.81 -10.71
N ARG A 78 2.20 -29.69 -10.02
CA ARG A 78 1.40 -28.59 -10.59
C ARG A 78 2.11 -27.90 -11.75
N MET A 79 3.42 -27.65 -11.63
CA MET A 79 4.20 -27.00 -12.69
C MET A 79 4.35 -27.88 -13.95
N ARG A 80 4.43 -29.21 -13.80
CA ARG A 80 4.37 -30.16 -14.92
C ARG A 80 3.00 -30.15 -15.61
N ALA A 81 1.91 -30.10 -14.83
CA ALA A 81 0.55 -30.03 -15.38
C ALA A 81 0.30 -28.75 -16.18
N ASP A 82 0.89 -27.63 -15.75
CA ASP A 82 0.81 -26.34 -16.43
C ASP A 82 1.80 -26.20 -17.62
N GLY A 83 2.62 -27.22 -17.91
CA GLY A 83 3.56 -27.24 -19.04
C GLY A 83 4.75 -26.29 -18.88
N ARG A 84 5.09 -25.90 -17.65
CA ARG A 84 6.23 -25.00 -17.33
C ARG A 84 7.52 -25.78 -17.05
N LEU A 85 7.45 -27.10 -17.10
CA LEU A 85 8.51 -28.08 -16.87
C LEU A 85 8.53 -29.09 -18.01
#